data_AF-A0A183DLC4-F1
#
_entry.id   AF-A0A183DLC4-F1
#
_cell.length_a   1.000
_cell.length_b   1.000
_cell.length_c   1.000
_cell.angle_alpha   90.00
_cell.angle_beta   90.00
_cell.angle_gamma   90.00
#
_symmetry.space_group_name_H-M   'P 1'
#
loop_
_entity.id
_entity.type
_entity.pdbx_description
1 polymer ?
#
loop_
_entity_poly.entity_id
_entity_poly.type
_entity_poly.pdbx_seq_one_letter_code
_entity_poly.pdbx_strand_id
1 'polypeptide(L)'
;LQKVELQKGGKNKKVTEANKKDYIDAIINWRFGDCIKPHMGYLKKELFEVIPKNMLSIFDANELELLICRLPVIDIEDWQQHTLYTGRYMHSHLVSFVKRFLRVA
;
A
#
# COMPACT_ATOMS: atom_id res chain seq x y z
N LEU A 1 -10.07 -4.83 -24.88
CA LEU A 1 -10.30 -4.16 -23.58
C LEU A 1 -11.49 -4.84 -22.90
N GLN A 2 -11.26 -5.64 -21.86
CA GLN A 2 -12.32 -6.32 -21.12
C GLN A 2 -13.07 -5.29 -20.25
N LYS A 3 -14.38 -5.16 -20.42
CA LYS A 3 -15.21 -4.23 -19.63
C LYS A 3 -15.63 -4.93 -18.34
N VAL A 4 -15.26 -4.36 -17.20
CA VAL A 4 -15.63 -4.84 -15.87
C VAL A 4 -16.66 -3.90 -15.26
N GLU A 5 -17.65 -4.47 -14.59
CA GLU A 5 -18.70 -3.73 -13.93
C GLU A 5 -18.33 -3.47 -12.47
N LEU A 6 -18.16 -2.20 -12.10
CA LEU A 6 -17.67 -1.78 -10.77
C LEU A 6 -18.75 -1.85 -9.68
N GLN A 7 -20.02 -1.75 -10.08
CA GLN A 7 -21.19 -1.84 -9.21
C GLN A 7 -22.34 -2.45 -9.99
N LYS A 8 -23.27 -3.12 -9.30
CA LYS A 8 -24.44 -3.76 -9.92
C LYS A 8 -25.26 -2.73 -10.72
N GLY A 9 -25.47 -2.99 -12.02
CA GLY A 9 -26.19 -2.09 -12.92
C GLY A 9 -25.36 -0.87 -13.37
N GLY A 10 -24.08 -0.81 -13.02
CA GLY A 10 -23.21 0.33 -13.28
C GLY A 10 -22.97 0.60 -14.78
N LYS A 11 -23.11 -0.43 -15.63
CA LYS A 11 -22.99 -0.29 -17.09
C LYS A 11 -23.97 0.73 -17.69
N ASN A 12 -25.13 0.91 -17.05
CA ASN A 12 -26.19 1.80 -17.52
C ASN A 12 -26.20 3.16 -16.80
N LYS A 13 -25.36 3.34 -15.77
CA LYS A 13 -25.28 4.58 -14.98
C LYS A 13 -24.19 5.48 -15.58
N LYS A 14 -24.59 6.59 -16.20
CA LYS A 14 -23.64 7.59 -16.69
C LYS A 14 -22.95 8.30 -15.51
N VAL A 15 -21.64 8.50 -15.61
CA VAL A 15 -20.90 9.29 -14.64
C VAL A 15 -21.23 10.77 -14.85
N THR A 16 -21.62 11.45 -13.78
CA THR A 16 -21.94 12.88 -13.71
C THR A 16 -21.14 13.51 -12.57
N GLU A 17 -21.02 14.84 -12.52
CA GLU A 17 -20.30 15.49 -11.42
C GLU A 17 -20.88 15.17 -10.04
N ALA A 18 -22.19 14.92 -9.95
CA ALA A 18 -22.84 14.52 -8.70
C ALA A 18 -22.45 13.10 -8.21
N ASN A 19 -22.14 12.16 -9.11
CA ASN A 19 -21.84 10.76 -8.76
C ASN A 19 -20.36 10.36 -8.99
N LYS A 20 -19.52 11.34 -9.32
CA LYS A 20 -18.09 11.15 -9.63
C LYS A 20 -17.31 10.56 -8.47
N LYS A 21 -17.63 10.93 -7.23
CA LYS A 21 -17.00 10.36 -6.03
C LYS A 21 -17.27 8.86 -5.93
N ASP A 22 -18.54 8.46 -6.05
CA ASP A 22 -18.93 7.04 -6.04
C ASP A 22 -18.18 6.23 -7.10
N TYR A 23 -17.98 6.81 -8.29
CA TYR A 23 -17.24 6.17 -9.36
C TYR A 23 -15.75 6.01 -9.03
N ILE A 24 -15.12 7.04 -8.46
CA ILE A 24 -13.73 6.99 -8.01
C ILE A 24 -13.56 5.93 -6.93
N ASP A 25 -14.43 5.91 -5.92
CA ASP A 25 -14.39 4.94 -4.84
C ASP A 25 -14.55 3.50 -5.37
N ALA A 26 -15.48 3.29 -6.32
CA ALA A 26 -15.68 2.00 -6.96
C ALA A 26 -14.45 1.55 -7.77
N ILE A 27 -13.75 2.47 -8.46
CA ILE A 27 -12.48 2.17 -9.13
C ILE A 27 -11.39 1.78 -8.13
N ILE A 28 -11.24 2.54 -7.05
CA ILE A 28 -10.21 2.28 -6.03
C ILE A 28 -10.42 0.89 -5.43
N ASN A 29 -11.67 0.58 -5.03
CA ASN A 29 -12.03 -0.73 -4.51
C ASN A 29 -11.73 -1.87 -5.49
N TRP A 30 -12.05 -1.67 -6.77
CA TRP A 30 -11.76 -2.69 -7.78
C TRP A 30 -10.25 -2.87 -8.00
N ARG A 31 -9.51 -1.75 -8.11
CA ARG A 31 -8.08 -1.76 -8.46
C ARG A 31 -7.20 -2.32 -7.35
N PHE A 32 -7.53 -2.04 -6.09
CA PHE A 32 -6.71 -2.46 -4.93
C PHE A 32 -7.28 -3.68 -4.19
N GLY A 33 -8.49 -4.12 -4.53
CA GLY A 33 -9.14 -5.27 -3.90
C GLY A 33 -9.68 -6.25 -4.93
N ASP A 34 -10.77 -5.89 -5.60
CA ASP A 34 -11.63 -6.86 -6.28
C ASP A 34 -10.94 -7.61 -7.42
N CYS A 35 -10.05 -6.94 -8.17
CA CYS A 35 -9.37 -7.55 -9.31
C CYS A 35 -8.44 -8.72 -8.91
N ILE A 36 -7.96 -8.75 -7.67
CA ILE A 36 -7.08 -9.80 -7.15
C ILE A 36 -7.72 -10.65 -6.05
N LYS A 37 -8.97 -10.36 -5.67
CA LYS A 37 -9.70 -11.07 -4.59
C LYS A 37 -9.60 -12.59 -4.68
N PRO A 38 -9.78 -13.25 -5.84
CA PRO A 38 -9.66 -14.70 -5.93
C PRO A 38 -8.27 -15.21 -5.52
N HIS A 39 -7.21 -14.61 -6.08
CA HIS A 39 -5.82 -14.98 -5.79
C HIS A 39 -5.47 -14.73 -4.32
N MET A 40 -5.88 -13.57 -3.78
CA MET A 40 -5.68 -13.26 -2.36
C MET A 40 -6.49 -14.16 -1.43
N GLY A 41 -7.65 -14.65 -1.86
CA GLY A 41 -8.46 -15.62 -1.12
C GLY A 41 -7.72 -16.94 -0.92
N TYR A 42 -7.11 -17.48 -1.98
CA TYR A 42 -6.29 -18.69 -1.88
C TYR A 42 -5.07 -18.47 -0.99
N LEU A 43 -4.33 -17.37 -1.17
CA LEU A 43 -3.17 -17.07 -0.31
C LEU A 43 -3.56 -17.00 1.16
N LYS A 44 -4.67 -16.34 1.51
CA LYS A 44 -5.18 -16.27 2.87
C LYS A 44 -5.57 -17.63 3.42
N LYS A 45 -6.24 -18.46 2.61
CA LYS A 45 -6.64 -19.82 3.01
C LYS A 45 -5.41 -20.65 3.36
N GLU A 46 -4.45 -20.74 2.45
CA GLU A 46 -3.25 -21.54 2.65
C GLU A 46 -2.39 -21.00 3.81
N LEU A 47 -2.28 -19.67 3.95
CA LEU A 47 -1.58 -19.05 5.07
C LEU A 47 -2.23 -19.42 6.41
N PHE A 48 -3.56 -19.39 6.50
CA PHE A 48 -4.28 -19.69 7.75
C PHE A 48 -4.41 -21.19 8.06
N GLU A 49 -4.18 -22.07 7.08
CA GLU A 49 -4.03 -23.51 7.32
C GLU A 49 -2.71 -23.82 8.04
N VAL A 50 -1.65 -23.08 7.74
CA VAL A 50 -0.33 -23.26 8.36
C VAL A 50 -0.21 -22.47 9.67
N ILE A 51 -0.68 -21.22 9.69
CA ILE A 51 -0.57 -20.31 10.82
C ILE A 51 -1.96 -19.88 11.29
N PRO A 52 -2.38 -20.24 12.51
CA PRO A 52 -3.71 -19.87 13.02
C PRO A 52 -3.97 -18.36 12.95
N LYS A 53 -5.14 -17.98 12.42
CA LYS A 53 -5.53 -16.57 12.21
C LYS A 53 -5.43 -15.72 13.47
N ASN A 54 -5.73 -16.27 14.64
CA ASN A 54 -5.66 -15.57 15.92
C ASN A 54 -4.23 -15.14 16.29
N MET A 55 -3.20 -15.85 15.82
CA MET A 55 -1.81 -15.45 16.03
C MET A 55 -1.42 -14.27 15.15
N LEU A 56 -2.03 -14.15 13.96
CA LEU A 56 -1.74 -13.06 13.03
C LEU A 56 -2.63 -11.83 13.26
N SER A 57 -3.79 -11.97 13.92
CA SER A 57 -4.73 -10.88 14.15
C SER A 57 -4.28 -9.84 15.18
N ILE A 58 -3.20 -10.11 15.91
CA ILE A 58 -2.62 -9.15 16.87
C ILE A 58 -1.74 -8.10 16.17
N PHE A 59 -1.31 -8.37 14.94
CA PHE A 59 -0.45 -7.48 14.16
C PHE A 59 -1.26 -6.62 13.21
N ASP A 60 -0.84 -5.37 13.03
CA ASP A 60 -1.30 -4.55 11.91
C ASP A 60 -0.60 -4.94 10.59
N ALA A 61 -0.94 -4.25 9.50
CA ALA A 61 -0.38 -4.56 8.17
C ALA A 61 1.15 -4.33 8.10
N ASN A 62 1.67 -3.31 8.78
CA ASN A 62 3.09 -2.97 8.77
C ASN A 62 3.87 -3.94 9.67
N GLU A 63 3.33 -4.29 10.83
CA GLU A 63 3.96 -5.25 11.74
C GLU A 63 4.01 -6.65 11.12
N LEU A 64 2.96 -7.06 10.40
CA LEU A 64 2.95 -8.32 9.68
C LEU A 64 3.99 -8.34 8.54
N GLU A 65 4.16 -7.21 7.84
CA GLU A 65 5.23 -7.05 6.84
C GLU A 65 6.60 -7.19 7.51
N LEU A 66 6.85 -6.50 8.62
CA LEU A 66 8.11 -6.59 9.36
C LEU A 66 8.38 -8.02 9.87
N LEU A 67 7.35 -8.75 10.28
CA LEU A 67 7.49 -10.14 10.72
C LEU A 67 7.94 -11.05 9.56
N ILE A 68 7.36 -10.87 8.37
CA ILE A 68 7.63 -11.73 7.19
C ILE A 68 8.95 -11.33 6.52
N CYS A 69 9.14 -10.03 6.27
CA CYS A 69 10.26 -9.49 5.50
C CYS A 69 11.49 -9.21 6.37
N ARG A 70 11.36 -9.26 7.70
CA ARG A 70 12.33 -8.80 8.71
C ARG A 70 12.54 -7.28 8.68
N LEU A 71 13.11 -6.77 9.78
CA LEU A 71 13.53 -5.37 9.86
C LEU A 71 14.67 -5.12 8.85
N PRO A 72 14.49 -4.20 7.89
CA PRO A 72 15.57 -3.84 6.99
C PRO A 72 16.64 -3.06 7.76
N VAL A 73 17.91 -3.42 7.56
CA VAL A 73 19.02 -2.56 7.99
C VAL A 73 19.15 -1.47 6.94
N ILE A 74 18.81 -0.25 7.31
CA ILE A 74 18.82 0.90 6.41
C ILE A 74 20.18 1.60 6.51
N ASP A 75 20.93 1.61 5.41
CA ASP A 75 22.13 2.44 5.29
C ASP A 75 21.72 3.88 4.99
N ILE A 76 21.93 4.74 5.99
CA ILE A 76 21.58 6.16 5.90
C ILE A 76 22.47 6.89 4.90
N GLU A 77 23.73 6.48 4.74
CA GLU A 77 24.65 7.14 3.81
C GLU A 77 24.28 6.82 2.37
N ASP A 78 24.00 5.55 2.08
CA ASP A 78 23.50 5.11 0.78
C ASP A 78 22.20 5.82 0.39
N TRP A 79 21.21 5.83 1.31
CA TRP A 79 19.93 6.49 1.04
C TRP A 79 20.11 7.99 0.77
N GLN A 80 21.03 8.66 1.47
CA GLN A 80 21.32 10.08 1.22
C GLN A 80 21.96 10.32 -0.15
N GLN A 81 22.89 9.46 -0.56
CA GLN A 81 23.57 9.58 -1.86
C GLN A 81 22.61 9.35 -3.03
N HIS A 82 21.58 8.53 -2.83
CA HIS A 82 20.60 8.17 -3.85
C HIS A 82 19.25 8.92 -3.77
N THR A 83 19.16 9.96 -2.94
CA THR A 83 17.96 10.82 -2.84
C THR A 83 18.10 12.08 -3.70
N LEU A 84 17.17 12.28 -4.63
CA LEU A 84 17.07 13.51 -5.42
C LEU A 84 16.18 14.55 -4.73
N TYR A 85 16.71 15.75 -4.53
CA TYR A 85 15.98 16.88 -3.96
C TYR A 85 15.42 17.78 -5.07
N THR A 86 14.17 18.21 -4.93
CA THR A 86 13.50 19.12 -5.88
C THR A 86 13.03 20.41 -5.19
N GLY A 87 12.94 21.51 -5.94
CA GLY A 87 12.49 22.80 -5.42
C GLY A 87 13.60 23.56 -4.68
N ARG A 88 13.31 24.04 -3.46
CA ARG A 88 14.26 24.82 -2.63
C ARG A 88 15.14 23.96 -1.71
N TYR A 89 14.95 22.65 -1.70
CA TYR A 89 15.75 21.75 -0.89
C TYR A 89 17.00 21.35 -1.67
N MET A 90 18.15 21.42 -1.02
CA MET A 90 19.43 20.99 -1.56
C MET A 90 20.09 20.02 -0.59
N HIS A 91 21.06 19.24 -1.06
CA HIS A 91 21.86 18.35 -0.21
C HIS A 91 22.54 19.09 0.96
N SER A 92 22.82 20.39 0.79
CA SER A 92 23.41 21.27 1.81
C SER A 92 22.40 21.90 2.79
N HIS A 93 21.09 21.75 2.56
CA HIS A 93 20.08 22.27 3.49
C HIS A 93 20.01 21.38 4.75
N LEU A 94 19.75 22.00 5.91
CA LEU A 94 19.55 21.37 7.24
C LEU A 94 18.45 20.29 7.29
N VAL A 95 17.78 19.99 6.18
CA VAL A 95 16.93 18.80 6.01
C VAL A 95 17.80 17.56 5.75
N SER A 96 18.89 17.42 6.51
CA SER A 96 19.53 16.13 6.79
C SER A 96 18.72 15.37 7.85
N PHE A 97 17.39 15.46 7.77
CA PHE A 97 16.40 14.94 8.72
C PHE A 97 16.53 13.43 8.90
N VAL A 98 16.96 12.74 7.83
CA VAL A 98 17.25 11.30 7.78
C VAL A 98 18.22 10.87 8.89
N LYS A 99 19.26 11.66 9.20
CA LYS A 99 20.25 11.31 10.25
C LYS A 99 19.73 11.53 11.67
N ARG A 100 18.76 12.43 11.88
CA ARG A 100 18.28 12.82 13.22
C ARG A 100 17.19 11.88 13.75
N PHE A 101 16.35 11.33 12.87
CA PHE A 101 15.22 10.47 13.27
C PHE A 101 15.50 8.96 13.12
N LEU A 102 16.27 8.52 12.12
CA LEU A 102 16.43 7.08 11.84
C LEU A 102 17.55 6.39 12.64
N ARG A 103 18.26 7.10 13.52
CA ARG A 103 19.22 6.47 14.46
C ARG A 103 18.56 5.89 15.71
N VAL A 104 17.27 6.15 15.91
CA VAL A 104 16.48 5.65 17.05
C VAL A 104 15.20 5.03 16.52
N ALA A 105 15.33 3.88 15.85
CA ALA A 105 14.26 2.92 15.60
C ALA A 105 14.91 1.53 15.54
#